data_AF-A0A949CQZ2-F1
#
_entry.id   AF-A0A949CQZ2-F1
#
_cell.length_a   1.000
_cell.length_b   1.000
_cell.length_c   1.000
_cell.angle_alpha   90.00
_cell.angle_beta   90.00
_cell.angle_gamma   90.00
#
_symmetry.space_group_name_H-M   'P 1'
#
loop_
_entity.id
_entity.type
_entity.pdbx_description
1 polymer ?
#
loop_
_entity_poly.entity_id
_entity_poly.type
_entity_poly.pdbx_seq_one_letter_code
_entity_poly.pdbx_strand_id
1 'polypeptide(L)'
;MTGFFKGLFGSKSKSEDTTVRSSQSDSSGSYYLDSDSAKSLGNLDYMRSVKTIRRTFPKVEGDKKEEVEKIKKVSSMSQSEGNGIASPSDSTNSPTPTNSNNPQIATERRKNDSSMDIFRNMAKDIKR
;
A
#
# COMPACT_ATOMS: atom_id res chain seq x y z
N MET A 1 -34.64 -70.11 8.75
CA MET A 1 -34.85 -68.74 9.28
C MET A 1 -34.55 -67.76 8.16
N THR A 2 -35.57 -67.13 7.60
CA THR A 2 -35.47 -66.16 6.51
C THR A 2 -35.35 -64.74 7.05
N GLY A 3 -34.27 -64.04 6.67
CA GLY A 3 -34.40 -62.70 6.11
C GLY A 3 -33.87 -61.49 6.89
N PHE A 4 -33.47 -60.50 6.07
CA PHE A 4 -33.94 -59.10 6.09
C PHE A 4 -32.95 -57.95 6.29
N PHE A 5 -31.64 -58.15 6.14
CA PHE A 5 -30.70 -57.03 5.95
C PHE A 5 -29.91 -57.14 4.65
N LYS A 6 -30.64 -57.15 3.54
CA LYS A 6 -30.12 -57.03 2.18
C LYS A 6 -30.75 -55.77 1.58
N GLY A 7 -30.05 -54.64 1.65
CA GLY A 7 -30.32 -53.47 0.80
C GLY A 7 -30.98 -52.26 1.46
N LEU A 8 -30.26 -51.55 2.33
CA LEU A 8 -30.61 -50.16 2.69
C LEU A 8 -29.44 -49.20 2.43
N PHE A 9 -28.83 -49.29 1.25
CA PHE A 9 -27.99 -48.22 0.70
C PHE A 9 -28.52 -47.89 -0.68
N GLY A 10 -29.56 -47.04 -0.70
CA GLY A 10 -30.12 -46.49 -1.93
C GLY A 10 -29.16 -45.49 -2.55
N SER A 11 -28.68 -45.80 -3.75
CA SER A 11 -28.05 -44.87 -4.66
C SER A 11 -29.09 -43.85 -5.16
N LYS A 12 -28.94 -42.58 -4.80
CA LYS A 12 -29.58 -41.48 -5.53
C LYS A 12 -28.57 -40.90 -6.52
N SER A 13 -28.88 -41.04 -7.80
CA SER A 13 -28.28 -40.27 -8.88
C SER A 13 -28.60 -38.79 -8.69
N LYS A 14 -27.59 -37.93 -8.83
CA LYS A 14 -27.75 -36.48 -8.84
C LYS A 14 -27.76 -36.03 -10.29
N SER A 15 -28.94 -35.61 -10.73
CA SER A 15 -29.17 -34.95 -12.01
C SER A 15 -28.36 -33.67 -12.11
N GLU A 16 -27.71 -33.50 -13.25
CA GLU A 16 -27.16 -32.24 -13.75
C GLU A 16 -28.31 -31.22 -13.90
N ASP A 17 -28.29 -30.18 -13.07
CA ASP A 17 -29.02 -28.94 -13.31
C ASP A 17 -28.09 -27.76 -13.02
N THR A 18 -27.71 -27.10 -14.12
CA THR A 18 -26.98 -25.84 -14.21
C THR A 18 -27.67 -24.74 -13.41
N THR A 19 -27.26 -24.59 -12.16
CA THR A 19 -27.31 -23.30 -11.48
C THR A 19 -25.93 -23.03 -10.92
N VAL A 20 -25.37 -21.87 -11.28
CA VAL A 20 -24.09 -21.37 -10.78
C VAL A 20 -24.29 -21.03 -9.31
N ARG A 21 -24.33 -22.06 -8.47
CA ARG A 21 -24.26 -21.91 -7.01
C ARG A 21 -22.84 -21.43 -6.75
N SER A 22 -22.71 -20.17 -6.35
CA SER A 22 -21.52 -19.68 -5.66
C SER A 22 -21.16 -20.74 -4.63
N SER A 23 -19.97 -21.32 -4.79
CA SER A 23 -19.44 -22.31 -3.88
C SER A 23 -19.24 -21.62 -2.54
N GLN A 24 -20.30 -21.55 -1.74
CA GLN A 24 -20.20 -21.27 -0.32
C GLN A 24 -19.30 -22.37 0.22
N SER A 25 -18.06 -21.99 0.52
CA SER A 25 -17.09 -22.88 1.11
C SER A 25 -17.50 -23.10 2.56
N ASP A 26 -18.46 -24.00 2.75
CA ASP A 26 -18.87 -24.53 4.04
C ASP A 26 -17.71 -25.35 4.63
N SER A 27 -16.71 -24.65 5.16
CA SER A 27 -15.68 -25.21 6.03
C SER A 27 -15.90 -24.67 7.44
N SER A 28 -16.72 -25.40 8.20
CA SER A 28 -16.81 -25.38 9.67
C SER A 28 -16.57 -24.02 10.36
N GLY A 29 -17.62 -23.22 10.51
CA GLY A 29 -17.76 -22.25 11.62
C GLY A 29 -17.02 -20.92 11.52
N SER A 30 -16.37 -20.58 10.41
CA SER A 30 -15.72 -19.26 10.29
C SER A 30 -16.67 -18.20 9.73
N TYR A 31 -16.80 -17.07 10.44
CA TYR A 31 -17.60 -15.91 10.03
C TYR A 31 -16.87 -14.97 9.06
N TYR A 32 -15.81 -15.44 8.40
CA TYR A 32 -15.05 -14.65 7.44
C TYR A 32 -15.67 -14.75 6.05
N LEU A 33 -15.50 -13.70 5.25
CA LEU A 33 -15.90 -13.69 3.85
C LEU A 33 -14.92 -14.49 2.99
N ASP A 34 -15.39 -14.98 1.85
CA ASP A 34 -14.53 -15.56 0.82
C ASP A 34 -13.49 -14.53 0.33
N SER A 35 -12.31 -15.00 -0.08
CA SER A 35 -11.18 -14.14 -0.44
C SER A 35 -11.50 -13.08 -1.51
N ASP A 36 -12.32 -13.43 -2.50
CA ASP A 36 -12.67 -12.53 -3.59
C ASP A 36 -13.69 -11.47 -3.15
N SER A 37 -14.64 -11.86 -2.30
CA SER A 37 -15.60 -10.93 -1.68
C SER A 37 -14.92 -10.01 -0.65
N ALA A 38 -13.94 -10.53 0.10
CA ALA A 38 -13.20 -9.76 1.09
C ALA A 38 -12.33 -8.67 0.45
N LYS A 39 -11.75 -8.93 -0.73
CA LYS A 39 -10.90 -7.96 -1.45
C LYS A 39 -11.67 -6.81 -2.08
N SER A 40 -12.93 -7.03 -2.47
CA SER A 40 -13.78 -5.97 -3.05
C SER A 40 -14.48 -5.12 -1.98
N LEU A 41 -14.51 -5.60 -0.73
CA LEU A 41 -15.12 -4.88 0.38
C LEU A 41 -14.13 -3.88 0.99
N GLY A 42 -14.20 -2.62 0.59
CA GLY A 42 -13.45 -1.51 1.17
C GLY A 42 -12.85 -0.56 0.14
N ASN A 43 -12.11 0.45 0.61
CA ASN A 43 -11.36 1.35 -0.26
C ASN A 43 -9.93 0.83 -0.43
N LEU A 44 -9.66 0.22 -1.58
CA LEU A 44 -8.35 -0.37 -1.93
C LEU A 44 -7.23 0.68 -1.93
N ASP A 45 -7.51 1.88 -2.43
CA ASP A 45 -6.51 2.95 -2.50
C ASP A 45 -6.09 3.38 -1.09
N TYR A 46 -7.06 3.48 -0.18
CA TYR A 46 -6.80 3.76 1.22
C TYR A 46 -5.96 2.64 1.88
N MET A 47 -6.31 1.37 1.65
CA MET A 47 -5.59 0.23 2.23
C MET A 47 -4.15 0.09 1.73
N ARG A 48 -3.88 0.54 0.50
CA ARG A 48 -2.55 0.55 -0.09
C ARG A 48 -1.76 1.81 0.22
N SER A 49 -2.43 2.88 0.66
CA SER A 49 -1.78 4.16 0.94
C SER A 49 -0.77 4.07 2.09
N VAL A 50 0.33 4.80 1.94
CA VAL A 50 1.32 5.00 3.01
C VAL A 50 0.94 6.25 3.80
N LYS A 51 0.80 6.12 5.11
CA LYS A 51 0.49 7.24 6.02
C LYS A 51 1.73 7.66 6.78
N THR A 52 1.93 8.97 6.87
CA THR A 52 3.01 9.54 7.67
C THR A 52 2.43 10.00 9.02
N ILE A 53 2.95 9.44 10.10
CA ILE A 53 2.61 9.79 11.48
C ILE A 53 3.75 10.62 12.04
N ARG A 54 3.43 11.81 12.56
CA ARG A 54 4.38 12.69 13.25
C ARG A 54 4.06 12.67 14.73
N ARG A 55 5.07 12.41 15.55
CA ARG A 55 4.98 12.45 17.01
C ARG A 55 6.03 13.41 17.51
N THR A 56 5.62 14.34 18.34
CA THR A 56 6.54 15.24 19.00
C THR A 56 6.63 14.90 20.48
N PHE A 57 7.85 14.97 21.01
CA PHE A 57 8.14 14.66 22.40
C PHE A 57 8.82 15.86 23.04
N PRO A 58 8.38 16.30 24.22
CA PRO A 58 9.12 17.28 24.98
C PRO A 58 10.45 16.66 25.41
N LYS A 59 11.55 17.28 25.02
CA LYS A 59 12.90 17.00 25.52
C LYS A 59 13.24 18.09 26.54
N VAL A 60 13.38 17.66 27.79
CA VAL A 60 13.77 18.55 28.88
C VAL A 60 15.24 18.29 29.15
N GLU A 61 16.07 19.27 28.82
CA GLU A 61 17.51 19.25 29.12
C GLU A 61 17.82 20.53 29.90
N GLY A 62 17.76 20.43 31.23
CA GLY A 62 17.80 21.60 32.13
C GLY A 62 16.57 22.51 31.96
N ASP A 63 16.79 23.83 31.95
CA ASP A 63 15.72 24.85 31.77
C ASP A 63 15.26 25.00 30.31
N LYS A 64 15.88 24.28 29.37
CA LYS A 64 15.53 24.33 27.95
C LYS A 64 14.50 23.25 27.62
N LYS A 65 13.36 23.68 27.10
CA LYS A 65 12.34 22.81 26.50
C LYS A 65 12.59 22.75 25.00
N GLU A 66 13.19 21.67 24.54
CA GLU A 66 13.35 21.37 23.11
C GLU A 66 12.26 20.37 22.71
N GLU A 67 11.77 20.41 21.48
CA GLU A 67 10.79 19.44 20.97
C GLU A 67 11.50 18.49 19.99
N VAL A 68 11.41 17.18 20.26
CA VAL A 68 11.98 16.14 19.40
C VAL A 68 10.88 15.53 18.55
N GLU A 69 11.02 15.62 17.22
CA GLU A 69 10.09 15.00 16.28
C GLU A 69 10.56 13.60 15.86
N LYS A 70 9.64 12.63 15.95
CA LYS A 70 9.78 11.30 15.34
C LYS A 70 8.76 11.16 14.22
N ILE A 71 9.25 10.84 13.02
CA ILE A 71 8.43 10.64 11.82
C ILE A 71 8.37 9.15 11.53
N LYS A 72 7.17 8.60 11.36
CA LYS A 72 6.95 7.19 11.06
C LYS A 72 6.07 7.05 9.82
N LYS A 73 6.58 6.42 8.77
CA LYS A 73 5.79 6.05 7.58
C LYS A 73 5.26 4.63 7.81
N VAL A 74 3.94 4.46 7.70
CA VAL A 74 3.24 3.20 7.95
C VAL A 74 2.41 2.83 6.74
N SER A 75 2.54 1.59 6.29
CA SER A 75 1.69 0.96 5.27
C SER A 75 1.22 -0.40 5.77
N SER A 76 0.30 -1.02 5.05
CA SER A 76 -0.19 -2.37 5.36
C SER A 76 0.92 -3.45 5.31
N MET A 77 2.01 -3.20 4.57
CA MET A 77 3.09 -4.19 4.37
C MET A 77 4.36 -3.87 5.14
N SER A 78 4.60 -2.60 5.47
CA SER A 78 5.87 -2.16 6.04
C SER A 78 5.73 -0.88 6.84
N GLN A 79 6.69 -0.70 7.75
CA GLN A 79 6.87 0.51 8.55
C GLN A 79 8.33 0.96 8.45
N SER A 80 8.55 2.25 8.29
CA SER A 80 9.87 2.86 8.42
C SER A 80 9.85 4.06 9.37
N GLU A 81 10.92 4.21 10.13
CA GLU A 81 11.11 5.30 11.09
C GLU A 81 12.21 6.23 10.58
N GLY A 82 11.94 7.54 10.61
CA GLY A 82 12.90 8.58 10.32
C GLY A 82 13.03 9.50 11.53
N ASN A 83 14.28 9.79 11.93
CA ASN A 83 14.54 10.92 12.81
C ASN A 83 14.33 12.19 12.00
N GLY A 84 13.58 13.17 12.51
CA GLY A 84 13.06 14.36 11.81
C GLY A 84 14.06 15.34 11.20
N ILE A 85 15.25 14.89 10.79
CA ILE A 85 16.16 15.64 9.93
C ILE A 85 15.56 15.56 8.52
N ALA A 86 14.93 16.65 8.09
CA ALA A 86 14.27 16.77 6.80
C ALA A 86 15.18 16.32 5.64
N SER A 87 14.93 15.12 5.12
CA SER A 87 15.45 14.69 3.83
C SER A 87 14.40 15.03 2.77
N PRO A 88 14.76 15.72 1.67
CA PRO A 88 13.81 16.20 0.67
C PRO A 88 13.11 15.03 -0.04
N SER A 89 11.78 15.06 0.02
CA SER A 89 10.80 14.49 -0.93
C SER A 89 11.26 13.31 -1.81
N ASP A 90 10.99 12.08 -1.35
CA ASP A 90 10.75 10.97 -2.27
C ASP A 90 9.38 11.17 -2.93
N SER A 91 9.39 11.72 -4.14
CA SER A 91 8.24 11.71 -5.05
C SER A 91 7.88 10.27 -5.38
N THR A 92 6.77 9.79 -4.82
CA THR A 92 6.15 8.53 -5.25
C THR A 92 5.44 8.79 -6.58
N ASN A 93 6.10 8.44 -7.69
CA ASN A 93 5.50 8.38 -9.02
C ASN A 93 4.29 7.43 -9.01
N SER A 94 3.12 7.96 -9.32
CA SER A 94 2.01 7.20 -9.91
C SER A 94 2.32 6.91 -11.39
N PRO A 95 1.95 5.75 -11.95
CA PRO A 95 2.36 5.37 -13.30
C PRO A 95 1.46 6.02 -14.37
N THR A 96 2.07 6.81 -15.25
CA THR A 96 1.53 7.17 -16.57
C THR A 96 2.34 6.42 -17.64
N PRO A 97 1.71 5.80 -18.65
CA PRO A 97 2.43 4.97 -19.60
C PRO A 97 3.11 5.85 -20.64
N THR A 98 4.42 5.75 -20.79
CA THR A 98 5.06 6.12 -22.06
C THR A 98 6.21 5.17 -22.35
N ASN A 99 5.98 4.41 -23.41
CA ASN A 99 6.88 3.47 -24.03
C ASN A 99 8.03 4.22 -24.71
N SER A 100 9.29 3.79 -24.54
CA SER A 100 10.32 3.64 -25.60
C SER A 100 11.72 3.41 -25.01
N ASN A 101 12.19 2.18 -25.18
CA ASN A 101 13.55 1.70 -25.51
C ASN A 101 14.80 2.51 -25.11
N ASN A 102 15.66 1.80 -24.37
CA ASN A 102 17.02 2.07 -23.86
C ASN A 102 18.13 2.11 -24.97
N PRO A 103 19.43 2.20 -24.61
CA PRO A 103 20.30 3.28 -24.08
C PRO A 103 21.27 3.83 -25.16
N GLN A 104 22.03 4.95 -24.93
CA GLN A 104 23.48 5.11 -25.22
C GLN A 104 24.04 6.52 -24.84
N ILE A 105 25.07 6.50 -23.99
CA ILE A 105 26.20 7.43 -23.71
C ILE A 105 26.27 8.81 -24.42
N ALA A 106 26.27 9.90 -23.64
CA ALA A 106 27.10 11.11 -23.85
C ALA A 106 27.00 12.05 -22.62
N THR A 107 28.13 12.54 -22.10
CA THR A 107 28.20 13.65 -21.13
C THR A 107 27.79 14.96 -21.80
N GLU A 108 26.49 15.15 -22.05
CA GLU A 108 25.93 16.44 -22.38
C GLU A 108 25.86 17.26 -21.08
N ARG A 109 26.61 18.37 -21.00
CA ARG A 109 26.43 19.34 -19.91
C ARG A 109 24.97 19.77 -19.94
N ARG A 110 24.25 19.52 -18.85
CA ARG A 110 22.82 19.83 -18.70
C ARG A 110 22.58 21.25 -19.20
N LYS A 111 21.69 21.40 -20.19
CA LYS A 111 21.27 22.70 -20.68
C LYS A 111 20.68 23.46 -19.49
N ASN A 112 21.13 24.69 -19.28
CA ASN A 112 20.60 25.55 -18.22
C ASN A 112 19.11 25.76 -18.49
N ASP A 113 18.26 25.16 -17.66
CA ASP A 113 16.85 25.41 -17.66
C ASP A 113 16.55 26.66 -16.82
N SER A 114 15.43 27.31 -17.12
CA SER A 114 15.02 28.51 -16.40
C SER A 114 14.40 28.21 -15.03
N SER A 115 14.26 26.93 -14.68
CA SER A 115 13.65 26.49 -13.41
C SER A 115 14.43 26.97 -12.18
N MET A 116 15.75 27.16 -12.32
CA MET A 116 16.62 27.59 -11.22
C MET A 116 16.78 29.11 -11.11
N ASP A 117 16.28 29.89 -12.08
CA ASP A 117 16.53 31.33 -12.14
C ASP A 117 15.76 32.09 -11.05
N ILE A 118 14.56 31.64 -10.71
CA ILE A 118 13.74 32.21 -9.63
C ILE A 118 14.50 32.13 -8.28
N PHE A 119 15.09 30.96 -7.99
CA PHE A 119 15.84 30.72 -6.76
C PHE A 119 17.18 31.47 -6.74
N ARG A 120 17.86 31.55 -7.89
CA ARG A 120 19.12 32.30 -8.02
C ARG A 120 18.93 33.80 -7.84
N ASN A 121 17.81 34.34 -8.30
CA ASN A 121 17.49 35.76 -8.12
C ASN A 121 17.19 36.07 -6.66
N MET A 122 16.35 35.26 -5.99
CA MET A 122 16.10 35.40 -4.55
C MET A 122 17.40 35.32 -3.72
N ALA A 123 18.31 34.41 -4.07
CA ALA A 123 19.59 34.28 -3.37
C ALA A 123 20.49 35.52 -3.53
N LYS A 124 20.42 36.23 -4.65
CA LYS A 124 21.18 37.46 -4.87
C LYS A 124 20.62 38.64 -4.06
N ASP A 125 19.31 38.71 -3.93
CA ASP A 125 18.63 39.77 -3.18
C ASP A 125 18.88 39.66 -1.67
N ILE A 126 19.05 38.44 -1.15
CA ILE A 126 19.38 38.20 0.28
C ILE A 126 20.81 38.66 0.62
N LYS A 127 21.72 38.74 -0.35
CA LYS A 127 23.13 39.13 -0.12
C LYS A 127 23.35 40.65 -0.23
N ARG A 128 22.32 41.44 -0.48
CA ARG A 128 22.38 42.91 -0.48
C ARG A 128 22.00 43.51 0.86
#